data_AF-A0A382D6T2-F1
#
_entry.id   AF-A0A382D6T2-F1
#
_cell.length_a   1.000
_cell.length_b   1.000
_cell.length_c   1.000
_cell.angle_alpha   90.00
_cell.angle_beta   90.00
_cell.angle_gamma   90.00
#
_symmetry.space_group_name_H-M   'P 1'
#
loop_
_entity.id
_entity.type
_entity.pdbx_description
1 polymer ?
#
loop_
_entity_poly.entity_id
_entity_poly.type
_entity_poly.pdbx_seq_one_letter_code
_entity_poly.pdbx_strand_id
1 'polypeptide(L)' 'MEWIKRVDQPTTLITENIKRVAKRADFFVRAFHQDLGPKPGREIRRFIMKQPLNKAIGHLHWKHVPVHRGEVAKE' A
#
# COMPACT_ATOMS: atom_id res chain seq x y z
N MET A 1 25.33 1.12 -1.79
CA MET A 1 24.70 2.41 -1.39
C MET A 1 25.70 3.41 -0.80
N GLU A 2 26.93 2.98 -0.52
CA GLU A 2 28.06 3.74 0.01
C GLU A 2 28.63 4.78 -0.98
N TRP A 3 28.40 4.58 -2.29
CA TRP A 3 28.86 5.49 -3.35
C TRP A 3 27.89 6.63 -3.69
N ILE A 4 26.64 6.55 -3.22
CA ILE A 4 25.66 7.61 -3.45
C ILE A 4 25.84 8.69 -2.39
N LYS A 5 26.03 9.94 -2.82
CA LYS A 5 26.18 11.08 -1.92
C LYS A 5 24.95 11.18 -1.01
N ARG A 6 25.18 11.14 0.30
CA ARG A 6 24.14 11.34 1.31
C ARG A 6 24.04 12.82 1.66
N VAL A 7 22.83 13.23 2.00
CA VAL A 7 22.50 14.58 2.47
C VAL A 7 21.57 14.43 3.66
N ASP A 8 21.65 15.37 4.60
CA ASP A 8 20.88 15.31 5.85
C ASP A 8 19.38 15.57 5.64
N GLN A 9 19.05 16.42 4.67
CA GLN A 9 17.69 16.74 4.27
C GLN A 9 17.42 16.24 2.85
N PRO A 10 16.18 15.81 2.55
CA PRO A 10 15.81 15.42 1.18
C PRO A 10 16.07 16.54 0.18
N THR A 11 16.25 16.18 -1.08
CA THR A 11 16.41 17.13 -2.19
C THR A 11 15.11 17.86 -2.55
N THR A 12 14.00 17.52 -1.88
CA THR A 12 12.69 18.18 -1.98
C THR A 12 12.30 18.80 -0.65
N LEU A 13 11.60 19.94 -0.70
CA LEU A 13 11.15 20.66 0.49
C LEU A 13 10.12 19.84 1.28
N ILE A 14 10.36 19.65 2.57
CA ILE A 14 9.42 19.10 3.56
C ILE A 14 9.12 20.20 4.57
N THR A 15 7.84 20.45 4.86
CA THR A 15 7.39 21.45 5.83
C THR A 15 6.66 20.79 7.00
N GLU A 16 6.37 21.56 8.05
CA GLU A 16 5.65 21.06 9.22
C GLU A 16 4.14 20.89 8.98
N ASN A 17 3.58 21.46 7.90
CA ASN A 17 2.15 21.46 7.62
C ASN A 17 1.68 20.21 6.84
N ILE A 18 2.05 19.02 7.33
CA ILE A 18 1.68 17.74 6.71
C ILE A 18 0.56 17.09 7.51
N LYS A 19 -0.62 16.98 6.90
CA LYS A 19 -1.79 16.37 7.54
C LYS A 19 -1.76 14.85 7.39
N ARG A 20 -2.13 14.14 8.46
CA ARG A 20 -2.42 12.70 8.38
C ARG A 20 -3.65 12.48 7.50
N VAL A 21 -3.57 11.46 6.64
CA VAL A 21 -4.67 11.08 5.74
C VAL A 21 -5.25 9.75 6.19
N ALA A 22 -6.59 9.65 6.20
CA ALA A 22 -7.27 8.42 6.57
C ALA A 22 -7.01 7.32 5.52
N LYS A 23 -6.82 6.07 5.94
CA LYS A 23 -6.63 4.93 5.03
C LYS A 23 -7.79 4.76 4.04
N ARG A 24 -9.01 5.16 4.41
CA ARG A 24 -10.20 5.16 3.53
C ARG A 24 -10.07 6.09 2.32
N ALA A 25 -9.19 7.09 2.37
CA ALA A 25 -8.94 8.01 1.28
C ALA A 25 -7.96 7.47 0.22
N ASP A 26 -7.28 6.33 0.48
CA ASP A 26 -6.54 5.59 -0.54
C ASP A 26 -7.47 5.29 -1.72
N PHE A 27 -7.05 5.65 -2.93
CA PHE A 27 -7.88 5.55 -4.13
C PHE A 27 -8.27 4.11 -4.48
N PHE A 28 -7.49 3.11 -4.09
CA PHE A 28 -7.91 1.71 -4.24
C PHE A 28 -9.00 1.34 -3.24
N VAL A 29 -8.92 1.85 -2.01
CA VAL A 29 -9.98 1.68 -1.01
C VAL A 29 -11.25 2.44 -1.43
N ARG A 30 -11.11 3.66 -1.96
CA ARG A 30 -12.21 4.42 -2.56
C ARG A 30 -12.87 3.68 -3.72
N ALA A 31 -12.07 3.10 -4.63
CA ALA A 31 -12.57 2.26 -5.71
C ALA A 31 -13.35 1.06 -5.17
N PHE A 32 -12.85 0.39 -4.13
CA PHE A 32 -13.53 -0.74 -3.47
C PHE A 32 -14.91 -0.36 -2.93
N HIS A 33 -15.07 0.87 -2.45
CA HIS A 33 -16.33 1.43 -1.97
C HIS A 33 -17.16 2.14 -3.07
N GLN A 34 -16.77 2.02 -4.33
CA GLN A 34 -17.46 2.57 -5.51
C GLN A 34 -17.45 4.10 -5.66
N ASP A 35 -16.61 4.81 -4.91
CA ASP A 35 -16.49 6.27 -5.02
C ASP A 35 -16.02 6.75 -6.42
N LEU A 36 -15.41 5.86 -7.21
CA LEU A 36 -14.89 6.13 -8.55
C LEU A 36 -15.82 5.61 -9.66
N GLY A 37 -17.05 5.22 -9.31
CA GLY A 37 -18.05 4.72 -10.24
C GLY A 37 -18.02 3.19 -10.42
N PRO A 38 -18.93 2.67 -11.26
CA PRO A 38 -19.25 1.25 -11.29
C PRO A 38 -18.13 0.37 -11.86
N LYS A 39 -17.38 0.85 -12.87
CA LYS A 39 -16.32 0.07 -13.52
C LYS A 39 -15.11 -0.16 -12.58
N PRO A 40 -14.54 0.87 -11.92
CA PRO A 40 -13.50 0.63 -10.91
C PRO A 40 -13.99 -0.23 -9.74
N GLY A 41 -15.22 -0.01 -9.26
CA GLY A 41 -15.80 -0.81 -8.18
C GLY A 41 -15.90 -2.30 -8.50
N ARG A 42 -16.25 -2.65 -9.74
CA ARG A 42 -16.28 -4.04 -10.21
C ARG A 42 -14.88 -4.64 -10.36
N GLU A 43 -13.92 -3.89 -10.92
CA GLU A 43 -12.60 -4.43 -11.27
C GLU A 43 -11.57 -4.42 -10.13
N ILE A 44 -11.78 -3.66 -9.06
CA ILE A 44 -10.79 -3.48 -7.97
C ILE A 44 -10.32 -4.80 -7.33
N ARG A 45 -11.17 -5.84 -7.28
CA ARG A 45 -10.81 -7.16 -6.75
C ARG A 45 -10.08 -8.05 -7.77
N ARG A 46 -10.11 -7.68 -9.05
CA ARG A 46 -9.68 -8.52 -10.18
C ARG A 46 -8.51 -7.94 -10.97
N PHE A 47 -8.31 -6.63 -10.99
CA PHE A 47 -7.49 -5.97 -12.01
C PHE A 47 -6.03 -6.45 -12.06
N ILE A 48 -5.43 -6.78 -10.92
CA ILE A 48 -4.06 -7.32 -10.80
C ILE A 48 -4.02 -8.84 -11.05
N MET A 49 -5.11 -9.55 -10.75
CA MET A 49 -5.16 -11.03 -10.70
C MET A 49 -5.51 -11.68 -12.04
N LYS A 50 -5.36 -10.96 -13.15
CA LYS A 50 -5.72 -11.46 -14.50
C LYS A 50 -4.76 -12.52 -15.03
N GLN A 51 -3.49 -12.48 -14.60
CA GLN A 51 -2.48 -13.46 -14.98
C GLN A 51 -2.36 -14.57 -13.93
N PRO A 52 -2.20 -15.86 -14.33
CA PRO A 52 -2.15 -16.97 -13.38
C PRO A 52 -1.06 -16.82 -12.30
N LEU A 53 0.11 -16.32 -12.67
CA LEU A 53 1.22 -16.06 -11.73
C LEU A 53 0.82 -15.06 -10.64
N ASN A 54 0.15 -13.97 -11.01
CA ASN A 54 -0.31 -12.96 -10.04
C ASN A 54 -1.31 -13.58 -9.06
N LYS A 55 -2.16 -14.50 -9.55
CA LYS A 55 -3.10 -15.23 -8.68
C LYS A 55 -2.38 -16.08 -7.63
N ALA A 56 -1.32 -16.79 -8.04
CA ALA A 56 -0.50 -17.59 -7.14
C ALA A 56 0.23 -16.72 -6.10
N ILE A 57 0.85 -15.62 -6.53
CA ILE A 57 1.54 -14.68 -5.62
C ILE A 57 0.55 -14.02 -4.64
N GLY A 58 -0.63 -13.63 -5.12
CA GLY A 58 -1.66 -13.03 -4.27
C GLY A 58 -2.13 -13.96 -3.15
N HIS A 59 -2.15 -15.28 -3.36
CA HIS A 59 -2.42 -16.24 -2.29
C HIS A 59 -1.39 -16.17 -1.17
N LEU A 60 -0.10 -16.20 -1.51
CA LEU A 60 1.01 -16.10 -0.55
C LEU A 60 0.98 -14.77 0.20
N HIS A 61 0.77 -13.67 -0.52
CA HIS A 61 0.67 -12.33 0.07
C HIS A 61 -0.36 -12.28 1.21
N TRP A 62 -1.58 -12.81 0.99
CA TRP A 62 -2.61 -12.82 2.04
C TRP A 62 -2.27 -13.71 3.23
N LYS A 63 -1.45 -14.75 3.05
CA LYS A 63 -0.96 -15.59 4.15
C LYS A 63 0.12 -14.92 4.99
N HIS A 64 0.84 -13.94 4.44
CA HIS A 64 1.85 -13.18 5.18
C HIS A 64 1.26 -12.04 6.01
N VAL A 65 0.10 -11.47 5.62
CA VAL A 65 -0.51 -10.35 6.35
C VAL A 65 -0.65 -10.59 7.87
N PRO A 66 -1.07 -11.76 8.37
CA PRO A 66 -1.19 -12.02 9.81
C PRO A 66 0.13 -11.97 10.57
N VAL A 67 1.28 -12.23 9.92
CA VAL A 67 2.60 -12.26 10.59
C VAL A 67 3.35 -10.93 10.48
N HIS A 68 2.75 -9.91 9.87
CA HIS A 68 3.36 -8.56 9.80
C HIS A 68 3.44 -7.89 11.18
N ARG A 69 2.72 -8.38 12.17
CA ARG A 69 2.80 -7.94 13.57
C ARG A 69 3.20 -9.14 14.43
N GLY A 70 4.27 -8.98 15.20
CA GLY A 70 4.66 -9.91 16.25
C GLY A 70 4.19 -9.43 17.62
N GLU A 71 4.32 -10.31 18.61
CA GLU A 71 4.28 -9.90 20.01
C GLU A 71 5.42 -8.89 20.25
N VAL A 72 5.12 -7.80 20.96
CA VAL A 72 6.16 -6.86 21.38
C VAL A 72 7.08 -7.62 22.33
N ALA A 73 8.39 -7.55 22.11
CA ALA A 73 9.36 -8.18 23.00
C ALA A 73 9.14 -7.72 24.44
N LYS A 74 9.16 -8.66 25.39
CA LYS A 74 9.12 -8.33 26.83
C LYS A 74 10.45 -7.66 27.20
N GLU A 75 10.37 -6.63 28.04
CA GLU A 75 11.53 -5.93 28.62
C GLU A 75 12.48 -6.88 29.36
#